data_AF-A0A2E1HW87-F1
#
_entry.id   AF-A0A2E1HW87-F1
#
_cell.length_a   1.000
_cell.length_b   1.000
_cell.length_c   1.000
_cell.angle_alpha   90.00
_cell.angle_beta   90.00
_cell.angle_gamma   90.00
#
_symmetry.space_group_name_H-M   'P 1'
#
loop_
_entity.id
_entity.type
_entity.pdbx_description
1 polymer ?
#
loop_
_entity_poly.entity_id
_entity_poly.type
_entity_poly.pdbx_seq_one_letter_code
_entity_poly.pdbx_strand_id
1 'polypeptide(L)'
;MGDSDPIRTLVREIFLAAGMIALLVLAMWAHTGSMPPLVVVESNSMQHDSSGEIGTIDAGDLVLVHSPDQNKIITFAEATYPDSENFGYESLGMEGDVIIYERNGETDSTPIIHRALFKINKEQTTPMNEEGDCSEGVAWNDECIITWTVPGTKQVDVESLNLVFDGNGVGAYACGGVAAQHGSEWFGVENYTPPNPGYITLGDNNDCNDDQGVFEFAKGLSSMHSGMIRPIQENWVIGISGAEIPWLGTVKLMVSGGDSPGVSQVPGPSFLFLILFVGAILATPVVVEPVINRILRNSPEMIAAEREKAIALIHVSEEE
;
A
#
# COMPACT_ATOMS: atom_id res chain seq x y z
N MET A 1 -32.76 24.00 -32.38
CA MET A 1 -32.09 23.94 -31.06
C MET A 1 -33.18 23.71 -30.04
N GLY A 2 -33.39 22.46 -29.63
CA GLY A 2 -34.44 22.15 -28.65
C GLY A 2 -33.98 22.58 -27.27
N ASP A 3 -34.84 23.27 -26.52
CA ASP A 3 -34.70 23.53 -25.09
C ASP A 3 -34.55 22.19 -24.36
N SER A 4 -33.31 21.75 -24.16
CA SER A 4 -33.03 20.70 -23.20
C SER A 4 -33.15 21.34 -21.82
N ASP A 5 -34.19 20.98 -21.08
CA ASP A 5 -34.38 21.42 -19.70
C ASP A 5 -33.06 21.28 -18.92
N PRO A 6 -32.46 22.38 -18.43
CA PRO A 6 -31.12 22.37 -17.85
C PRO A 6 -31.02 21.43 -16.63
N ILE A 7 -32.16 21.17 -15.97
CA ILE A 7 -32.29 20.21 -14.87
C ILE A 7 -32.17 18.78 -15.39
N ARG A 8 -32.80 18.45 -16.53
CA ARG A 8 -32.77 17.09 -17.10
C ARG A 8 -31.37 16.73 -17.61
N THR A 9 -30.64 17.69 -18.18
CA THR A 9 -29.24 17.48 -18.60
C THR A 9 -28.33 17.27 -17.39
N LEU A 10 -28.46 18.11 -16.34
CA LEU A 10 -27.70 17.97 -15.11
C LEU A 10 -27.92 16.61 -14.44
N VAL A 11 -29.19 16.18 -14.30
CA VAL A 11 -29.53 14.88 -13.71
C VAL A 11 -28.92 13.74 -14.51
N ARG A 12 -29.00 13.78 -15.85
CA ARG A 12 -28.38 12.77 -16.71
C ARG A 12 -26.86 12.71 -16.52
N GLU A 13 -26.20 13.87 -16.46
CA GLU A 13 -24.75 13.95 -16.27
C GLU A 13 -24.32 13.39 -14.91
N ILE A 14 -25.07 13.72 -13.84
CA ILE A 14 -24.83 13.16 -12.50
C ILE A 14 -24.99 11.63 -12.51
N PHE A 15 -26.04 11.09 -13.15
CA PHE A 15 -26.22 9.63 -13.24
C PHE A 15 -25.13 8.95 -14.04
N LEU A 16 -24.68 9.55 -15.15
CA LEU A 16 -23.57 9.02 -15.94
C LEU A 16 -22.25 9.04 -15.15
N ALA A 17 -21.96 10.14 -14.46
CA ALA A 17 -20.77 10.27 -13.62
C ALA A 17 -20.80 9.28 -12.45
N ALA A 18 -21.92 9.18 -11.73
CA ALA A 18 -22.09 8.22 -10.64
C ALA A 18 -22.00 6.77 -11.13
N GLY A 19 -22.60 6.45 -12.28
CA GLY A 19 -22.52 5.13 -12.89
C GLY A 19 -21.09 4.76 -13.31
N MET A 20 -20.34 5.72 -13.86
CA MET A 20 -18.93 5.53 -14.20
C MET A 20 -18.08 5.29 -12.93
N ILE A 21 -18.25 6.10 -11.89
CA ILE A 21 -17.54 5.93 -10.62
C ILE A 21 -17.88 4.57 -10.00
N ALA A 22 -19.16 4.18 -9.96
CA ALA A 22 -19.57 2.89 -9.44
C ALA A 22 -18.96 1.73 -10.23
N LEU A 23 -18.90 1.83 -11.56
CA LEU A 23 -18.26 0.83 -12.41
C LEU A 23 -16.76 0.72 -12.10
N LEU A 24 -16.07 1.86 -11.94
CA LEU A 24 -14.65 1.88 -11.58
C LEU A 24 -14.41 1.24 -10.21
N VAL A 25 -15.17 1.65 -9.19
CA VAL A 25 -15.06 1.08 -7.83
C VAL A 25 -15.35 -0.42 -7.83
N LEU A 26 -16.38 -0.87 -8.55
CA LEU A 26 -16.70 -2.30 -8.67
C LEU A 26 -15.62 -3.08 -9.42
N ALA A 27 -15.06 -2.51 -10.50
CA ALA A 27 -13.97 -3.12 -11.23
C ALA A 27 -12.69 -3.24 -10.36
N MET A 28 -12.39 -2.19 -9.60
CA MET A 28 -11.29 -2.20 -8.65
C MET A 28 -11.51 -3.22 -7.54
N TRP A 29 -12.67 -3.22 -6.91
CA TRP A 29 -13.03 -4.22 -5.90
C TRP A 29 -12.95 -5.64 -6.43
N ALA A 30 -13.43 -5.89 -7.65
CA ALA A 30 -13.33 -7.19 -8.29
C ALA A 30 -11.87 -7.59 -8.59
N HIS A 31 -10.98 -6.63 -8.81
CA HIS A 31 -9.56 -6.88 -9.06
C HIS A 31 -8.74 -7.05 -7.77
N THR A 32 -9.00 -6.23 -6.75
CA THR A 32 -8.21 -6.18 -5.53
C THR A 32 -8.75 -7.07 -4.42
N GLY A 33 -10.06 -7.37 -4.43
CA GLY A 33 -10.74 -8.16 -3.40
C GLY A 33 -10.90 -7.45 -2.05
N SER A 34 -10.51 -6.17 -1.94
CA SER A 34 -10.49 -5.40 -0.68
C SER A 34 -11.37 -4.15 -0.78
N MET A 35 -11.90 -3.69 0.36
CA MET A 35 -12.56 -2.38 0.49
C MET A 35 -12.04 -1.67 1.74
N PRO A 36 -11.49 -0.44 1.62
CA PRO A 36 -11.34 0.35 0.39
C PRO A 36 -10.23 -0.19 -0.54
N PRO A 37 -10.37 -0.12 -1.87
CA PRO A 37 -9.38 -0.65 -2.82
C PRO A 37 -8.18 0.29 -3.02
N LEU A 38 -8.28 1.52 -2.53
CA LEU A 38 -7.25 2.57 -2.61
C LEU A 38 -7.16 3.31 -1.28
N VAL A 39 -5.93 3.57 -0.85
CA VAL A 39 -5.63 4.39 0.32
C VAL A 39 -4.65 5.51 -0.04
N VAL A 40 -4.74 6.64 0.66
CA VAL A 40 -3.80 7.76 0.50
C VAL A 40 -2.78 7.68 1.60
N VAL A 41 -1.52 7.85 1.23
CA VAL A 41 -0.39 7.86 2.15
C VAL A 41 -0.25 9.27 2.73
N GLU A 42 -0.32 9.38 4.05
CA GLU A 42 -0.30 10.68 4.72
C GLU A 42 1.07 11.03 5.33
N SER A 43 1.95 10.04 5.52
CA SER A 43 3.23 10.23 6.20
C SER A 43 4.45 9.80 5.39
N ASN A 44 5.62 10.32 5.75
CA ASN A 44 6.91 10.01 5.13
C ASN A 44 7.64 8.81 5.74
N SER A 45 6.99 8.01 6.59
CA SER A 45 7.62 6.88 7.28
C SER A 45 8.01 5.71 6.37
N MET A 46 7.52 5.71 5.12
CA MET A 46 7.87 4.71 4.09
C MET A 46 8.74 5.26 2.95
N GLN A 47 9.14 6.54 3.03
CA GLN A 47 9.83 7.25 1.95
C GLN A 47 11.31 6.87 1.86
N HIS A 48 11.80 6.40 0.70
CA HIS A 48 13.21 6.03 0.56
C HIS A 48 14.11 7.24 0.22
N ASP A 49 13.63 8.16 -0.59
CA ASP A 49 14.35 9.39 -0.96
C ASP A 49 13.53 10.65 -0.64
N SER A 50 14.17 11.65 -0.03
CA SER A 50 13.54 12.91 0.38
C SER A 50 12.85 13.71 -0.75
N SER A 51 13.26 13.50 -2.01
CA SER A 51 12.69 14.14 -3.19
C SER A 51 11.52 13.37 -3.81
N GLY A 52 11.29 12.15 -3.31
CA GLY A 52 10.30 11.19 -3.79
C GLY A 52 10.82 10.30 -4.91
N GLU A 53 10.39 9.04 -4.94
CA GLU A 53 10.82 8.02 -5.90
C GLU A 53 9.65 7.14 -6.36
N ILE A 54 9.48 7.05 -7.68
CA ILE A 54 8.49 6.16 -8.29
C ILE A 54 8.92 4.71 -8.07
N GLY A 55 8.01 3.90 -7.55
CA GLY A 55 8.20 2.51 -7.18
C GLY A 55 8.38 2.30 -5.68
N THR A 56 8.31 3.36 -4.87
CA THR A 56 8.35 3.30 -3.39
C THR A 56 7.02 3.78 -2.82
N ILE A 57 6.95 4.18 -1.54
CA ILE A 57 5.75 4.82 -1.00
C ILE A 57 6.13 6.20 -0.47
N ASP A 58 5.65 7.25 -1.13
CA ASP A 58 5.79 8.62 -0.65
C ASP A 58 4.48 9.20 -0.11
N ALA A 59 4.62 10.18 0.78
CA ALA A 59 3.47 10.95 1.24
C ALA A 59 2.81 11.67 0.05
N GLY A 60 1.50 11.47 -0.11
CA GLY A 60 0.75 11.99 -1.24
C GLY A 60 0.55 11.00 -2.40
N ASP A 61 1.01 9.76 -2.28
CA ASP A 61 0.67 8.72 -3.24
C ASP A 61 -0.65 8.02 -2.90
N LEU A 62 -1.20 7.36 -3.90
CA LEU A 62 -2.34 6.44 -3.77
C LEU A 62 -1.82 5.01 -3.89
N VAL A 63 -2.12 4.15 -2.92
CA VAL A 63 -1.68 2.74 -2.94
C VAL A 63 -2.90 1.85 -3.16
N LEU A 64 -2.77 0.91 -4.10
CA LEU A 64 -3.74 -0.16 -4.31
C LEU A 64 -3.64 -1.17 -3.18
N VAL A 65 -4.78 -1.54 -2.61
CA VAL A 65 -4.84 -2.47 -1.48
C VAL A 65 -5.33 -3.80 -1.97
N HIS A 66 -4.60 -4.90 -1.82
CA HIS A 66 -5.05 -6.25 -2.15
C HIS A 66 -5.54 -6.99 -0.91
N SER A 67 -6.55 -7.85 -1.07
CA SER A 67 -7.06 -8.69 0.01
C SER A 67 -5.97 -9.62 0.56
N PRO A 68 -5.85 -9.74 1.90
CA PRO A 68 -4.90 -10.65 2.53
C PRO A 68 -5.35 -12.12 2.41
N ASP A 69 -6.64 -12.40 2.27
CA ASP A 69 -7.16 -13.77 2.19
C ASP A 69 -6.76 -14.50 0.91
N GLN A 70 -6.46 -13.74 -0.16
CA GLN A 70 -6.11 -14.29 -1.47
C GLN A 70 -4.60 -14.41 -1.67
N ASN A 71 -3.80 -13.76 -0.83
CA ASN A 71 -2.36 -13.62 -1.02
C ASN A 71 -1.62 -13.93 0.28
N LYS A 72 -0.61 -14.80 0.21
CA LYS A 72 0.29 -15.02 1.35
C LYS A 72 1.14 -13.75 1.53
N ILE A 73 1.11 -13.16 2.72
CA ILE A 73 2.01 -12.06 3.11
C ILE A 73 3.43 -12.64 3.22
N ILE A 74 4.36 -12.12 2.43
CA ILE A 74 5.78 -12.47 2.44
C ILE A 74 6.52 -11.42 3.25
N THR A 75 7.17 -11.84 4.33
CA THR A 75 7.94 -10.91 5.19
C THR A 75 9.33 -10.60 4.63
N PHE A 76 9.95 -9.50 5.06
CA PHE A 76 11.34 -9.15 4.69
C PHE A 76 12.31 -10.30 5.03
N ALA A 77 12.15 -10.94 6.19
CA ALA A 77 12.96 -12.10 6.58
C ALA A 77 12.78 -13.26 5.59
N GLU A 78 11.54 -13.62 5.23
CA GLU A 78 11.28 -14.66 4.22
C GLU A 78 11.81 -14.28 2.84
N ALA A 79 11.76 -13.00 2.45
CA ALA A 79 12.21 -12.54 1.15
C ALA A 79 13.75 -12.45 1.03
N THR A 80 14.46 -12.36 2.14
CA THR A 80 15.93 -12.18 2.17
C THR A 80 16.69 -13.40 2.66
N TYR A 81 16.00 -14.44 3.14
CA TYR A 81 16.61 -15.68 3.58
C TYR A 81 16.93 -16.61 2.38
N PRO A 82 18.20 -16.98 2.15
CA PRO A 82 18.59 -17.73 0.94
C PRO A 82 17.91 -19.09 0.74
N ASP A 83 17.52 -19.78 1.81
CA ASP A 83 16.84 -21.08 1.71
C ASP A 83 15.30 -20.95 1.68
N SER A 84 14.77 -19.72 1.65
CA SER A 84 13.32 -19.47 1.55
C SER A 84 12.85 -19.61 0.11
N GLU A 85 11.61 -20.09 -0.07
CA GLU A 85 10.97 -20.18 -1.40
C GLU A 85 10.77 -18.81 -2.05
N ASN A 86 10.68 -17.75 -1.24
CA ASN A 86 10.40 -16.38 -1.68
C ASN A 86 11.66 -15.50 -1.74
N PHE A 87 12.85 -16.10 -1.75
CA PHE A 87 14.10 -15.35 -1.78
C PHE A 87 14.18 -14.42 -3.02
N GLY A 88 14.47 -13.14 -2.79
CA GLY A 88 14.52 -12.10 -3.81
C GLY A 88 13.16 -11.51 -4.20
N TYR A 89 12.09 -11.79 -3.44
CA TYR A 89 10.80 -11.15 -3.65
C TYR A 89 10.83 -9.69 -3.16
N GLU A 90 10.52 -8.76 -4.06
CA GLU A 90 10.52 -7.32 -3.80
C GLU A 90 9.13 -6.72 -3.99
N SER A 91 8.76 -5.80 -3.09
CA SER A 91 7.57 -4.97 -3.20
C SER A 91 7.89 -3.55 -2.73
N LEU A 92 7.51 -2.59 -3.58
CA LEU A 92 7.64 -1.15 -3.30
C LEU A 92 9.09 -0.75 -2.94
N GLY A 93 10.03 -1.16 -3.79
CA GLY A 93 11.44 -0.73 -3.75
C GLY A 93 12.38 -1.55 -2.86
N MET A 94 11.85 -2.44 -2.01
CA MET A 94 12.65 -3.32 -1.14
C MET A 94 12.01 -4.70 -0.97
N GLU A 95 12.74 -5.64 -0.38
CA GLU A 95 12.28 -7.02 -0.18
C GLU A 95 11.07 -7.12 0.78
N GLY A 96 10.21 -8.12 0.54
CA GLY A 96 9.03 -8.37 1.36
C GLY A 96 7.86 -7.41 1.12
N ASP A 97 6.71 -7.74 1.70
CA ASP A 97 5.46 -7.01 1.53
C ASP A 97 5.31 -5.85 2.52
N VAL A 98 4.61 -4.82 2.04
CA VAL A 98 4.07 -3.74 2.86
C VAL A 98 2.61 -4.04 3.15
N ILE A 99 2.22 -3.98 4.42
CA ILE A 99 0.86 -4.30 4.86
C ILE A 99 0.17 -3.09 5.48
N ILE A 100 -1.14 -3.05 5.32
CA ILE A 100 -2.03 -2.03 5.86
C ILE A 100 -2.85 -2.68 6.95
N TYR A 101 -2.79 -2.15 8.17
CA TYR A 101 -3.40 -2.80 9.33
C TYR A 101 -3.98 -1.82 10.35
N GLU A 102 -4.89 -2.33 11.16
CA GLU A 102 -5.52 -1.62 12.27
C GLU A 102 -4.68 -1.69 13.54
N ARG A 103 -4.71 -0.61 14.33
CA ARG A 103 -3.96 -0.55 15.60
C ARG A 103 -4.65 -1.44 16.63
N ASN A 104 -4.06 -2.61 16.92
CA ASN A 104 -4.65 -3.58 17.85
C ASN A 104 -6.12 -3.95 17.53
N GLY A 105 -6.52 -3.91 16.24
CA GLY A 105 -7.89 -4.16 15.80
C GLY A 105 -8.87 -3.00 16.01
N GLU A 106 -8.38 -1.78 16.21
CA GLU A 106 -9.22 -0.57 16.30
C GLU A 106 -9.65 -0.07 14.91
N THR A 107 -10.90 -0.37 14.55
CA THR A 107 -11.51 0.03 13.26
C THR A 107 -11.69 1.54 13.07
N ASP A 108 -11.79 2.29 14.17
CA ASP A 108 -12.02 3.74 14.14
C ASP A 108 -10.72 4.56 14.12
N SER A 109 -9.57 3.89 14.19
CA SER A 109 -8.24 4.51 14.16
C SER A 109 -7.70 4.63 12.74
N THR A 110 -6.87 5.63 12.48
CA THR A 110 -6.16 5.72 11.18
C THR A 110 -5.22 4.52 11.02
N PRO A 111 -5.41 3.69 9.97
CA PRO A 111 -4.56 2.54 9.68
C PRO A 111 -3.09 2.93 9.51
N ILE A 112 -2.20 1.96 9.71
CA ILE A 112 -0.76 2.13 9.50
C ILE A 112 -0.36 1.31 8.27
N ILE A 113 0.58 1.84 7.49
CA ILE A 113 1.11 1.22 6.28
C ILE A 113 2.61 1.05 6.46
N HIS A 114 3.08 -0.14 6.80
CA HIS A 114 4.49 -0.41 7.07
C HIS A 114 4.91 -1.79 6.54
N ARG A 115 6.22 -1.99 6.37
CA ARG A 115 6.78 -3.26 5.88
C ARG A 115 6.71 -4.33 6.96
N ALA A 116 6.31 -5.54 6.58
CA ALA A 116 6.33 -6.68 7.47
C ALA A 116 7.76 -7.24 7.55
N LEU A 117 8.49 -6.97 8.64
CA LEU A 117 9.87 -7.43 8.79
C LEU A 117 9.95 -8.94 8.96
N PHE A 118 9.18 -9.48 9.90
CA PHE A 118 9.11 -10.92 10.15
C PHE A 118 7.79 -11.30 10.83
N LYS A 119 7.41 -12.56 10.67
CA LYS A 119 6.20 -13.13 11.29
C LYS A 119 6.59 -14.05 12.44
N ILE A 120 5.91 -13.89 13.55
CA ILE A 120 6.07 -14.73 14.74
C ILE A 120 4.93 -15.74 14.78
N ASN A 121 5.28 -17.02 14.68
CA ASN A 121 4.36 -18.13 14.84
C ASN A 121 4.58 -18.83 16.18
N LYS A 122 3.49 -19.34 16.77
CA LYS A 122 3.55 -20.26 17.90
C LYS A 122 3.90 -21.66 17.39
N GLU A 123 4.78 -22.37 18.11
CA GLU A 123 5.18 -23.74 17.76
C GLU A 123 4.62 -24.72 18.79
N GLN A 124 5.16 -24.73 20.01
CA GLN A 124 4.64 -25.58 21.09
C GLN A 124 3.66 -24.82 21.98
N THR A 125 2.50 -25.42 22.20
CA THR A 125 1.47 -24.90 23.11
C THR A 125 1.05 -25.95 24.13
N THR A 126 0.64 -25.48 25.31
CA THR A 126 0.00 -26.28 26.35
C THR A 126 -1.36 -25.68 26.71
N PRO A 127 -2.34 -26.50 27.12
CA PRO A 127 -3.62 -25.98 27.58
C PRO A 127 -3.44 -25.21 28.89
N MET A 128 -4.22 -24.13 29.07
CA MET A 128 -4.24 -23.36 30.30
C MET A 128 -4.81 -24.18 31.47
N ASN A 129 -4.41 -23.83 32.69
CA ASN A 129 -4.98 -24.43 33.90
C ASN A 129 -6.45 -24.01 34.11
N GLU A 130 -7.16 -24.68 35.02
CA GLU A 130 -8.58 -24.37 35.32
C GLU A 130 -8.80 -22.91 35.78
N GLU A 131 -7.78 -22.25 36.32
CA GLU A 131 -7.81 -20.83 36.69
C GLU A 131 -7.54 -19.85 35.53
N GLY A 132 -7.21 -20.35 34.32
CA GLY A 132 -6.85 -19.50 33.18
C GLY A 132 -5.48 -18.83 33.33
N ASP A 133 -4.52 -19.53 33.96
CA ASP A 133 -3.14 -19.06 34.10
C ASP A 133 -2.15 -20.08 33.49
N CYS A 134 -0.99 -19.59 33.09
CA CYS A 134 0.09 -20.38 32.50
C CYS A 134 1.20 -20.58 33.52
N SER A 135 1.50 -21.83 33.86
CA SER A 135 2.66 -22.16 34.71
C SER A 135 3.99 -21.89 34.00
N GLU A 136 4.01 -22.06 32.68
CA GLU A 136 5.15 -21.80 31.81
C GLU A 136 4.63 -21.21 30.48
N GLY A 137 5.39 -20.29 29.88
CA GLY A 137 5.06 -19.66 28.61
C GLY A 137 4.15 -18.42 28.72
N VAL A 138 3.64 -18.00 27.57
CA VAL A 138 2.81 -16.79 27.41
C VAL A 138 1.35 -17.18 27.18
N ALA A 139 0.45 -16.62 27.98
CA ALA A 139 -0.98 -16.84 27.85
C ALA A 139 -1.57 -16.15 26.60
N TRP A 140 -2.20 -16.92 25.72
CA TRP A 140 -2.84 -16.41 24.51
C TRP A 140 -3.97 -17.32 24.01
N ASN A 141 -5.19 -16.78 23.83
CA ASN A 141 -6.36 -17.49 23.27
C ASN A 141 -6.61 -18.89 23.88
N ASP A 142 -6.71 -18.96 25.21
CA ASP A 142 -6.96 -20.20 25.97
C ASP A 142 -5.83 -21.26 25.91
N GLU A 143 -4.65 -20.86 25.42
CA GLU A 143 -3.44 -21.69 25.35
C GLU A 143 -2.24 -20.96 25.94
N CYS A 144 -1.26 -21.72 26.43
CA CYS A 144 0.05 -21.23 26.85
C CYS A 144 1.06 -21.52 25.74
N ILE A 145 1.66 -20.48 25.18
CA ILE A 145 2.68 -20.60 24.14
C ILE A 145 4.04 -20.73 24.81
N ILE A 146 4.73 -21.84 24.57
CA ILE A 146 6.05 -22.12 25.16
C ILE A 146 7.16 -21.63 24.22
N THR A 147 7.04 -21.97 22.95
CA THR A 147 8.07 -21.69 21.95
C THR A 147 7.52 -21.03 20.70
N TRP A 148 8.43 -20.34 20.02
CA TRP A 148 8.17 -19.49 18.88
C TRP A 148 9.04 -19.89 17.70
N THR A 149 8.49 -19.72 16.51
CA THR A 149 9.19 -19.94 15.24
C THR A 149 9.01 -18.70 14.37
N VAL A 150 10.08 -18.26 13.73
CA VAL A 150 10.08 -17.14 12.79
C VAL A 150 10.46 -17.64 11.39
N PRO A 151 9.49 -17.77 10.46
CA PRO A 151 9.77 -18.16 9.08
C PRO A 151 10.77 -17.21 8.41
N GLY A 152 11.60 -17.73 7.51
CA GLY A 152 12.66 -16.95 6.88
C GLY A 152 13.85 -16.65 7.81
N THR A 153 14.01 -17.42 8.89
CA THR A 153 15.15 -17.29 9.80
C THR A 153 15.57 -18.65 10.35
N LYS A 154 16.64 -18.67 11.15
CA LYS A 154 17.09 -19.88 11.88
C LYS A 154 16.40 -20.07 13.24
N GLN A 155 15.50 -19.17 13.63
CA GLN A 155 14.78 -19.23 14.90
C GLN A 155 13.56 -20.16 14.74
N VAL A 156 13.72 -21.40 15.18
CA VAL A 156 12.68 -22.44 15.13
C VAL A 156 12.60 -23.10 16.51
N ASP A 157 11.39 -23.18 17.07
CA ASP A 157 11.12 -23.80 18.37
C ASP A 157 11.98 -23.23 19.52
N VAL A 158 11.99 -21.89 19.66
CA VAL A 158 12.78 -21.17 20.68
C VAL A 158 11.89 -20.48 21.72
N GLU A 159 12.34 -20.43 22.97
CA GLU A 159 11.60 -19.75 24.07
C GLU A 159 11.63 -18.21 23.94
N SER A 160 12.76 -17.66 23.50
CA SER A 160 12.92 -16.23 23.23
C SER A 160 13.63 -15.99 21.90
N LEU A 161 13.17 -14.95 21.19
CA LEU A 161 13.64 -14.60 19.86
C LEU A 161 14.94 -13.82 19.94
N ASN A 162 15.92 -14.24 19.13
CA ASN A 162 17.20 -13.56 18.97
C ASN A 162 17.52 -13.44 17.47
N LEU A 163 17.37 -12.25 16.90
CA LEU A 163 17.50 -11.99 15.46
C LEU A 163 18.37 -10.75 15.24
N VAL A 164 19.18 -10.78 14.19
CA VAL A 164 19.95 -9.61 13.74
C VAL A 164 19.89 -9.57 12.22
N PHE A 165 19.55 -8.40 11.66
CA PHE A 165 19.42 -8.16 10.23
C PHE A 165 20.70 -7.47 9.71
N ASP A 166 21.83 -8.19 9.78
CA ASP A 166 23.17 -7.72 9.36
C ASP A 166 23.61 -8.24 7.98
N GLY A 167 22.73 -8.99 7.29
CA GLY A 167 23.06 -9.69 6.05
C GLY A 167 23.63 -11.10 6.24
N ASN A 168 23.91 -11.55 7.47
CA ASN A 168 24.43 -12.89 7.75
C ASN A 168 23.30 -13.89 8.04
N GLY A 169 22.65 -14.33 6.97
CA GLY A 169 21.60 -15.34 7.01
C GLY A 169 20.23 -14.75 6.71
N VAL A 170 19.89 -13.61 7.31
CA VAL A 170 18.73 -12.77 6.95
C VAL A 170 19.25 -11.49 6.33
N GLY A 171 18.46 -10.83 5.48
CA GLY A 171 18.82 -9.58 4.81
C GLY A 171 19.29 -8.49 5.75
N ALA A 172 20.06 -7.56 5.20
CA ALA A 172 20.60 -6.45 5.95
C ALA A 172 19.58 -5.31 6.06
N TYR A 173 19.24 -4.89 7.27
CA TYR A 173 18.32 -3.78 7.52
C TYR A 173 19.03 -2.71 8.36
N ALA A 174 19.47 -1.64 7.70
CA ALA A 174 20.32 -0.63 8.33
C ALA A 174 19.50 0.35 9.20
N CYS A 175 20.05 0.67 10.37
CA CYS A 175 19.46 1.63 11.30
C CYS A 175 20.18 2.98 11.27
N GLY A 176 19.40 4.04 11.25
CA GLY A 176 19.87 5.41 11.46
C GLY A 176 19.64 5.92 12.89
N GLY A 177 19.64 7.24 13.03
CA GLY A 177 19.19 7.93 14.24
C GLY A 177 19.88 7.50 15.54
N VAL A 178 19.07 7.21 16.56
CA VAL A 178 19.52 6.88 17.92
C VAL A 178 20.26 5.54 17.96
N ALA A 179 19.80 4.55 17.19
CA ALA A 179 20.43 3.23 17.15
C ALA A 179 21.90 3.32 16.66
N ALA A 180 22.12 4.04 15.57
CA ALA A 180 23.46 4.29 15.04
C ALA A 180 24.34 5.07 16.04
N GLN A 181 23.78 6.03 16.79
CA GLN A 181 24.52 6.77 17.83
C GLN A 181 24.98 5.88 18.99
N HIS A 182 24.27 4.79 19.25
CA HIS A 182 24.59 3.79 20.25
C HIS A 182 25.36 2.58 19.70
N GLY A 183 25.78 2.62 18.43
CA GLY A 183 26.61 1.58 17.80
C GLY A 183 25.82 0.38 17.25
N SER A 184 24.49 0.47 17.18
CA SER A 184 23.64 -0.54 16.56
C SER A 184 23.29 -0.11 15.14
N GLU A 185 24.09 -0.57 14.17
CA GLU A 185 23.92 -0.26 12.75
C GLU A 185 22.82 -1.10 12.07
N TRP A 186 22.36 -2.17 12.72
CA TRP A 186 21.43 -3.15 12.15
C TRP A 186 20.21 -3.36 13.04
N PHE A 187 19.06 -3.63 12.41
CA PHE A 187 17.86 -3.98 13.17
C PHE A 187 18.09 -5.31 13.89
N GLY A 188 17.78 -5.35 15.18
CA GLY A 188 18.02 -6.51 16.02
C GLY A 188 16.88 -6.77 16.98
N VAL A 189 16.79 -8.00 17.45
CA VAL A 189 15.86 -8.44 18.48
C VAL A 189 16.65 -9.31 19.42
N GLU A 190 16.73 -8.95 20.69
CA GLU A 190 17.49 -9.68 21.70
C GLU A 190 16.59 -10.13 22.84
N ASN A 191 16.60 -11.43 23.13
CA ASN A 191 15.85 -12.06 24.21
C ASN A 191 14.38 -11.60 24.31
N TYR A 192 13.72 -11.48 23.15
CA TYR A 192 12.34 -11.02 23.08
C TYR A 192 11.37 -12.19 23.26
N THR A 193 10.45 -12.04 24.21
CA THR A 193 9.33 -12.97 24.41
C THR A 193 8.04 -12.29 23.92
N PRO A 194 7.49 -12.69 22.76
CA PRO A 194 6.31 -12.06 22.17
C PRO A 194 5.06 -12.22 23.05
N PRO A 195 4.21 -11.19 23.19
CA PRO A 195 2.95 -11.30 23.91
C PRO A 195 1.87 -12.08 23.13
N ASN A 196 1.99 -12.15 21.80
CA ASN A 196 1.11 -12.90 20.91
C ASN A 196 1.80 -13.19 19.56
N PRO A 197 1.34 -14.19 18.79
CA PRO A 197 1.79 -14.40 17.42
C PRO A 197 1.27 -13.27 16.51
N GLY A 198 2.04 -12.95 15.48
CA GLY A 198 1.73 -11.85 14.56
C GLY A 198 2.95 -11.32 13.82
N TYR A 199 2.75 -10.26 13.04
CA TYR A 199 3.80 -9.58 12.29
C TYR A 199 4.45 -8.48 13.14
N ILE A 200 5.77 -8.38 13.02
CA ILE A 200 6.51 -7.18 13.45
C ILE A 200 6.68 -6.30 12.22
N THR A 201 6.31 -5.03 12.36
CA THR A 201 6.22 -4.08 11.25
C THR A 201 7.09 -2.87 11.51
N LEU A 202 7.62 -2.31 10.43
CA LEU A 202 8.49 -1.14 10.50
C LEU A 202 8.35 -0.29 9.24
N GLY A 203 8.31 1.03 9.42
CA GLY A 203 8.38 1.98 8.32
C GLY A 203 9.79 2.03 7.73
N ASP A 204 9.88 1.98 6.41
CA ASP A 204 11.15 1.97 5.67
C ASP A 204 12.06 3.15 6.05
N ASN A 205 11.48 4.29 6.42
CA ASN A 205 12.12 5.52 6.85
C ASN A 205 11.79 5.87 8.31
N ASN A 206 12.01 4.91 9.21
CA ASN A 206 11.69 5.07 10.63
C ASN A 206 12.88 4.78 11.57
N ASP A 207 14.13 4.82 11.08
CA ASP A 207 15.35 4.66 11.90
C ASP A 207 15.33 3.43 12.84
N CYS A 208 14.85 2.28 12.36
CA CYS A 208 14.68 1.05 13.15
C CYS A 208 13.73 1.15 14.37
N ASN A 209 12.92 2.21 14.45
CA ASN A 209 11.85 2.31 15.43
C ASN A 209 10.65 1.45 14.98
N ASP A 210 10.66 0.15 15.26
CA ASP A 210 9.56 -0.74 14.90
C ASP A 210 8.27 -0.37 15.65
N ASP A 211 7.14 -0.76 15.07
CA ASP A 211 5.83 -0.34 15.56
C ASP A 211 5.46 -0.98 16.90
N GLN A 212 6.04 -2.14 17.21
CA GLN A 212 5.76 -2.92 18.40
C GLN A 212 6.76 -2.67 19.54
N GLY A 213 7.82 -1.89 19.30
CA GLY A 213 8.85 -1.61 20.29
C GLY A 213 9.71 -2.82 20.66
N VAL A 214 9.99 -3.69 19.68
CA VAL A 214 10.75 -4.94 19.87
C VAL A 214 12.25 -4.67 19.89
N PHE A 215 12.74 -3.73 19.08
CA PHE A 215 14.14 -3.34 19.09
C PHE A 215 14.46 -2.49 20.32
N GLU A 216 15.67 -2.63 20.87
CA GLU A 216 16.10 -1.97 22.12
C GLU A 216 15.89 -0.45 22.11
N PHE A 217 16.10 0.19 20.96
CA PHE A 217 15.97 1.64 20.80
C PHE A 217 14.63 2.08 20.21
N ALA A 218 13.74 1.14 19.90
CA ALA A 218 12.40 1.45 19.41
C ALA A 218 11.51 1.95 20.55
N LYS A 219 10.78 3.03 20.26
CA LYS A 219 9.73 3.56 21.13
C LYS A 219 8.43 2.80 20.96
N GLY A 220 8.24 2.17 19.80
CA GLY A 220 6.95 1.62 19.40
C GLY A 220 5.93 2.71 19.09
N LEU A 221 4.83 2.28 18.49
CA LEU A 221 3.63 3.05 18.36
C LEU A 221 2.65 2.67 19.47
N SER A 222 1.85 3.64 19.90
CA SER A 222 0.76 3.38 20.85
C SER A 222 -0.53 4.04 20.40
N SER A 223 -1.64 3.38 20.68
CA SER A 223 -2.97 3.96 20.60
C SER A 223 -3.39 4.48 21.98
N MET A 224 -4.18 5.55 21.98
CA MET A 224 -4.79 6.10 23.20
C MET A 224 -5.74 5.09 23.88
N HIS A 225 -6.36 4.19 23.11
CA HIS A 225 -7.38 3.27 23.62
C HIS A 225 -6.81 1.89 24.00
N SER A 226 -5.90 1.34 23.20
CA SER A 226 -5.34 -0.01 23.41
C SER A 226 -3.89 -0.05 23.91
N GLY A 227 -3.23 1.10 24.09
CA GLY A 227 -1.83 1.17 24.53
C GLY A 227 -0.85 0.83 23.41
N MET A 228 0.30 0.23 23.76
CA MET A 228 1.33 -0.14 22.79
C MET A 228 0.80 -1.13 21.75
N ILE A 229 1.18 -0.93 20.49
CA ILE A 229 0.81 -1.84 19.41
C ILE A 229 1.49 -3.19 19.65
N ARG A 230 0.69 -4.24 19.58
CA ARG A 230 1.16 -5.63 19.72
C ARG A 230 1.56 -6.21 18.36
N PRO A 231 2.25 -7.37 18.31
CA PRO A 231 2.45 -8.09 17.04
C PRO A 231 1.14 -8.20 16.26
N ILE A 232 1.16 -7.78 15.00
CA ILE A 232 -0.04 -7.58 14.19
C ILE A 232 -0.65 -8.93 13.85
N GLN A 233 -1.87 -9.17 14.30
CA GLN A 233 -2.57 -10.39 13.97
C GLN A 233 -3.05 -10.37 12.52
N GLU A 234 -3.18 -11.54 11.90
CA GLU A 234 -3.66 -11.67 10.52
C GLU A 234 -5.03 -11.01 10.30
N ASN A 235 -5.93 -11.11 11.28
CA ASN A 235 -7.26 -10.52 11.21
C ASN A 235 -7.29 -8.99 11.41
N TRP A 236 -6.16 -8.37 11.79
CA TRP A 236 -6.02 -6.91 11.86
C TRP A 236 -5.47 -6.33 10.56
N VAL A 237 -5.00 -7.18 9.64
CA VAL A 237 -4.51 -6.76 8.32
C VAL A 237 -5.72 -6.46 7.44
N ILE A 238 -5.82 -5.20 7.01
CA ILE A 238 -6.83 -4.72 6.06
C ILE A 238 -6.46 -5.18 4.64
N GLY A 239 -5.17 -5.14 4.31
CA GLY A 239 -4.67 -5.64 3.03
C GLY A 239 -3.17 -5.47 2.82
N ILE A 240 -2.73 -5.97 1.68
CA ILE A 240 -1.34 -5.91 1.22
C ILE A 240 -1.22 -4.78 0.21
N SER A 241 -0.24 -3.90 0.39
CA SER A 241 0.04 -2.80 -0.53
C SER A 241 0.54 -3.37 -1.86
N GLY A 242 -0.17 -3.04 -2.94
CA GLY A 242 0.19 -3.35 -4.32
C GLY A 242 0.84 -2.16 -5.01
N ALA A 243 0.47 -1.94 -6.27
CA ALA A 243 1.02 -0.83 -7.05
C ALA A 243 0.65 0.54 -6.47
N GLU A 244 1.59 1.46 -6.54
CA GLU A 244 1.37 2.88 -6.26
C GLU A 244 0.89 3.63 -7.51
N ILE A 245 0.14 4.71 -7.25
CA ILE A 245 -0.27 5.71 -8.22
C ILE A 245 0.31 7.05 -7.73
N PRO A 246 1.43 7.50 -8.32
CA PRO A 246 2.19 8.63 -7.81
C PRO A 246 1.39 9.94 -7.79
N TRP A 247 1.62 10.75 -6.75
CA TRP A 247 1.23 12.17 -6.60
C TRP A 247 -0.27 12.48 -6.52
N LEU A 248 -1.15 11.55 -6.91
CA LEU A 248 -2.59 11.80 -6.97
C LEU A 248 -3.23 11.93 -5.58
N GLY A 249 -2.67 11.26 -4.58
CA GLY A 249 -3.09 11.39 -3.18
C GLY A 249 -2.87 12.80 -2.61
N THR A 250 -1.92 13.57 -3.16
CA THR A 250 -1.66 14.96 -2.77
C THR A 250 -2.91 15.83 -2.91
N VAL A 251 -3.76 15.57 -3.91
CA VAL A 251 -5.03 16.31 -4.09
C VAL A 251 -5.95 16.12 -2.87
N LYS A 252 -6.04 14.89 -2.35
CA LYS A 252 -6.81 14.62 -1.13
C LYS A 252 -6.19 15.36 0.06
N LEU A 253 -4.86 15.27 0.22
CA LEU A 253 -4.16 15.93 1.33
C LEU A 253 -4.27 17.46 1.31
N MET A 254 -4.42 18.10 0.14
CA MET A 254 -4.67 19.55 0.03
C MET A 254 -6.01 19.98 0.61
N VAL A 255 -7.02 19.10 0.57
CA VAL A 255 -8.38 19.39 1.06
C VAL A 255 -8.69 18.70 2.40
N SER A 256 -7.81 17.81 2.86
CA SER A 256 -7.87 17.21 4.19
C SER A 256 -7.65 18.25 5.28
N GLY A 257 -8.43 18.16 6.36
CA GLY A 257 -8.26 18.95 7.57
C GLY A 257 -8.55 18.11 8.81
N GLY A 258 -8.24 18.63 10.00
CA GLY A 258 -8.38 17.89 11.26
C GLY A 258 -7.10 17.14 11.63
N ASP A 259 -7.22 15.82 11.82
CA ASP A 259 -6.14 14.94 12.30
C ASP A 259 -5.13 14.53 11.21
N SER A 260 -5.36 14.90 9.96
CA SER A 260 -4.42 14.64 8.86
C SER A 260 -3.26 15.65 8.89
N PRO A 261 -1.99 15.21 8.70
CA PRO A 261 -0.84 16.11 8.55
C PRO A 261 -0.91 16.96 7.28
N GLY A 262 -1.90 16.71 6.41
CA GLY A 262 -2.12 17.44 5.17
C GLY A 262 -0.92 17.32 4.23
N VAL A 263 -0.55 18.42 3.61
CA VAL A 263 0.52 18.43 2.61
C VAL A 263 1.93 18.63 3.19
N SER A 264 2.07 18.70 4.51
CA SER A 264 3.34 19.06 5.17
C SER A 264 4.46 18.04 4.97
N GLN A 265 4.10 16.78 4.73
CA GLN A 265 5.04 15.68 4.54
C GLN A 265 5.22 15.28 3.06
N VAL A 266 4.47 15.89 2.15
CA VAL A 266 4.52 15.58 0.71
C VAL A 266 5.83 16.10 0.10
N PRO A 267 6.57 15.29 -0.67
CA PRO A 267 7.78 15.75 -1.34
C PRO A 267 7.50 16.93 -2.28
N GLY A 268 8.40 17.92 -2.28
CA GLY A 268 8.26 19.13 -3.09
C GLY A 268 8.06 18.86 -4.60
N PRO A 269 8.84 17.95 -5.23
CA PRO A 269 8.66 17.59 -6.63
C PRO A 269 7.30 16.98 -6.98
N SER A 270 6.64 16.29 -6.03
CA SER A 270 5.34 15.65 -6.26
C SER A 270 4.27 16.63 -6.73
N PHE A 271 4.29 17.87 -6.25
CA PHE A 271 3.36 18.92 -6.72
C PHE A 271 3.58 19.31 -8.19
N LEU A 272 4.84 19.42 -8.61
CA LEU A 272 5.17 19.73 -10.00
C LEU A 272 4.70 18.59 -10.90
N PHE A 273 4.99 17.35 -10.53
CA PHE A 273 4.60 16.18 -11.30
C PHE A 273 3.09 15.98 -11.35
N LEU A 274 2.37 16.26 -10.25
CA LEU A 274 0.91 16.30 -10.25
C LEU A 274 0.36 17.32 -11.26
N ILE A 275 0.89 18.55 -11.27
CA ILE A 275 0.46 19.60 -12.21
C ILE A 275 0.74 19.18 -13.65
N LEU A 276 1.92 18.60 -13.91
CA LEU A 276 2.28 18.10 -15.23
C LEU A 276 1.38 16.93 -15.67
N PHE A 277 1.05 16.02 -14.76
CA PHE A 277 0.16 14.88 -15.02
C PHE A 277 -1.25 15.36 -15.35
N VAL A 278 -1.83 16.24 -14.54
CA VAL A 278 -3.15 16.84 -14.80
C VAL A 278 -3.13 17.63 -16.10
N GLY A 279 -2.07 18.41 -16.34
CA GLY A 279 -1.87 19.15 -17.59
C GLY A 279 -1.82 18.24 -18.82
N ALA A 280 -1.13 17.11 -18.72
CA ALA A 280 -1.05 16.11 -19.79
C ALA A 280 -2.43 15.48 -20.09
N ILE A 281 -3.20 15.13 -19.05
CA ILE A 281 -4.57 14.62 -19.21
C ILE A 281 -5.46 15.66 -19.93
N LEU A 282 -5.42 16.91 -19.50
CA LEU A 282 -6.21 17.97 -20.13
C LEU A 282 -5.75 18.31 -21.56
N ALA A 283 -4.45 18.20 -21.84
CA ALA A 283 -3.90 18.39 -23.18
C ALA A 283 -4.20 17.22 -24.12
N THR A 284 -4.46 16.02 -23.59
CA THR A 284 -4.71 14.80 -24.37
C THR A 284 -5.79 14.99 -25.43
N PRO A 285 -7.04 15.43 -25.13
CA PRO A 285 -8.04 15.62 -26.18
C PRO A 285 -7.61 16.66 -27.23
N VAL A 286 -6.98 17.76 -26.80
CA VAL A 286 -6.53 18.84 -27.70
C VAL A 286 -5.46 18.37 -28.68
N VAL A 287 -4.62 17.42 -28.28
CA VAL A 287 -3.54 16.87 -29.12
C VAL A 287 -3.99 15.64 -29.90
N VAL A 288 -4.70 14.72 -29.25
CA VAL A 288 -5.09 13.43 -29.83
C VAL A 288 -6.16 13.60 -30.89
N GLU A 289 -7.16 14.46 -30.68
CA GLU A 289 -8.23 14.69 -31.67
C GLU A 289 -7.73 15.16 -33.03
N PRO A 290 -6.91 16.22 -33.15
CA PRO A 290 -6.42 16.65 -34.46
C PRO A 290 -5.47 15.61 -35.09
N VAL A 291 -4.71 14.86 -34.29
CA VAL A 291 -3.82 13.79 -34.79
C VAL A 291 -4.65 12.65 -35.36
N ILE A 292 -5.63 12.14 -34.61
CA ILE A 292 -6.54 11.09 -35.09
C ILE A 292 -7.31 11.58 -36.30
N ASN A 293 -7.86 12.81 -36.27
CA ASN A 293 -8.58 13.37 -37.42
C ASN A 293 -7.69 13.51 -38.65
N ARG A 294 -6.41 13.87 -38.49
CA ARG A 294 -5.45 13.92 -39.60
C ARG A 294 -5.14 12.54 -40.16
N ILE A 295 -4.98 11.52 -39.30
CA ILE A 295 -4.75 10.13 -39.72
C ILE A 295 -5.99 9.60 -40.45
N LEU A 296 -7.19 9.79 -39.88
CA LEU A 296 -8.45 9.34 -40.46
C LEU A 296 -8.73 9.98 -41.82
N ARG A 297 -8.49 11.29 -41.97
CA ARG A 297 -8.62 11.98 -43.28
C ARG A 297 -7.69 11.43 -44.35
N ASN A 298 -6.51 10.96 -43.96
CA ASN A 298 -5.54 10.38 -44.90
C ASN A 298 -5.77 8.87 -45.13
N SER A 299 -6.77 8.26 -44.48
CA SER A 299 -7.07 6.84 -44.67
C SER A 299 -7.68 6.58 -46.05
N PRO A 300 -7.34 5.46 -46.71
CA PRO A 300 -7.86 5.14 -48.05
C PRO A 300 -9.38 5.00 -48.08
N GLU A 301 -9.99 4.56 -46.97
CA GLU A 301 -11.45 4.45 -46.84
C GLU A 301 -12.14 5.81 -46.86
N MET A 302 -11.59 6.83 -46.16
CA MET A 302 -12.16 8.18 -46.20
C MET A 302 -12.01 8.83 -47.58
N ILE A 303 -10.88 8.61 -48.26
CA ILE A 303 -10.66 9.14 -49.61
C ILE A 303 -11.63 8.48 -50.61
N ALA A 304 -11.89 7.17 -50.46
CA ALA A 304 -12.88 6.47 -51.27
C ALA A 304 -14.30 7.00 -51.00
N ALA A 305 -14.68 7.18 -49.75
CA ALA A 305 -15.98 7.72 -49.36
C ALA A 305 -16.21 9.16 -49.86
N GLU A 306 -15.18 10.01 -49.84
CA GLU A 306 -15.25 11.37 -50.43
C GLU A 306 -15.42 11.33 -51.95
N ARG A 307 -14.72 10.43 -52.65
CA ARG A 307 -14.91 10.23 -54.10
C ARG A 307 -16.32 9.76 -54.43
N GLU A 308 -16.84 8.78 -53.70
CA GLU A 308 -18.22 8.29 -53.90
C GLU A 308 -19.25 9.39 -53.67
N LYS A 309 -19.10 10.20 -52.60
CA LYS A 309 -19.97 11.36 -52.36
C LYS A 309 -19.89 12.40 -53.46
N ALA A 310 -18.70 12.69 -53.97
CA ALA A 310 -18.52 13.63 -55.06
C ALA A 310 -19.20 13.15 -56.36
N ILE A 311 -19.08 11.86 -56.69
CA ILE A 311 -19.77 11.25 -57.83
C ILE A 311 -21.29 11.30 -57.64
N ALA A 312 -21.79 10.98 -56.45
CA ALA A 312 -23.21 11.03 -56.15
C ALA A 312 -23.80 12.45 -56.31
N LEU A 313 -23.09 13.49 -55.86
CA LEU A 313 -23.52 14.88 -56.02
C LEU A 313 -23.60 15.31 -57.49
N ILE A 314 -22.66 14.88 -58.33
CA ILE A 314 -22.70 15.16 -59.78
C ILE A 314 -23.92 14.51 -60.40
N HIS A 315 -24.20 13.25 -60.06
CA HIS A 315 -25.34 12.53 -60.62
C HIS A 315 -26.69 13.15 -60.24
N VAL A 316 -26.82 13.63 -58.99
CA VAL A 316 -28.02 14.38 -58.57
C VAL A 316 -28.16 15.71 -59.31
N SER A 317 -27.05 16.41 -59.59
CA SER A 317 -27.09 17.67 -60.35
C SER A 317 -27.38 17.52 -61.85
N GLU A 318 -27.18 16.34 -62.41
CA GLU A 318 -27.57 16.02 -63.81
C GLU A 318 -29.06 15.62 -63.92
N GLU A 319 -29.70 15.25 -62.81
CA GLU A 319 -31.12 14.89 -62.76
C GLU A 319 -32.07 16.08 -62.47
N GLU A 320 -31.54 17.25 -62.10
CA GLU A 320 -32.27 18.54 -61.99
C GLU A 320 -32.18 19.39 -63.28
#